data_AF-A0A375ADW4-F1
#
_entry.id   AF-A0A375ADW4-F1
#
_cell.length_a   1.000
_cell.length_b   1.000
_cell.length_c   1.000
_cell.angle_alpha   90.00
_cell.angle_beta   90.00
_cell.angle_gamma   90.00
#
_symmetry.space_group_name_H-M   'P 1'
#
loop_
_entity.id
_entity.type
_entity.pdbx_description
1 polymer ?
#
loop_
_entity_poly.entity_id
_entity_poly.type
_entity_poly.pdbx_seq_one_letter_code
_entity_poly.pdbx_strand_id
1 'polypeptide(L)'
;MDTQKEILTVVLDVINGIKNTGFTPEIVDLEAFLGGELGVDSVEMLESWYEIEKRLNIKVNDGDKRGIYTLGDLVGTIEAHLPEDALKS
;
A
#
# COMPACT_ATOMS: atom_id res chain seq x y z
N MET A 1 -8.48 14.57 6.25
CA MET A 1 -7.41 13.90 7.02
C MET A 1 -7.57 12.38 6.93
N ASP A 2 -8.22 11.89 5.86
CA ASP A 2 -8.82 10.56 5.82
C ASP A 2 -8.25 9.74 4.65
N THR A 3 -7.67 10.42 3.64
CA THR A 3 -7.09 9.82 2.44
C THR A 3 -5.98 8.82 2.76
N GLN A 4 -5.06 9.14 3.69
CA GLN A 4 -4.04 8.16 4.10
C GLN A 4 -4.64 6.91 4.73
N LYS A 5 -5.69 7.06 5.54
CA LYS A 5 -6.34 5.94 6.21
C LYS A 5 -7.11 5.08 5.21
N GLU A 6 -7.71 5.69 4.19
CA GLU A 6 -8.35 5.00 3.08
C GLU A 6 -7.32 4.22 2.23
N ILE A 7 -6.22 4.88 1.84
CA ILE A 7 -5.14 4.22 1.10
C ILE A 7 -4.57 3.06 1.92
N LEU A 8 -4.27 3.29 3.20
CA LEU A 8 -3.79 2.26 4.10
C LEU A 8 -4.77 1.07 4.15
N THR A 9 -6.07 1.34 4.24
CA THR A 9 -7.09 0.28 4.22
C THR A 9 -7.03 -0.54 2.93
N VAL A 10 -6.91 0.10 1.77
CA VAL A 10 -6.79 -0.59 0.47
C VAL A 10 -5.50 -1.42 0.40
N VAL A 11 -4.38 -0.85 0.84
CA VAL A 11 -3.08 -1.51 0.88
C VAL A 11 -3.14 -2.75 1.77
N LEU A 12 -3.72 -2.63 2.97
CA LEU A 12 -3.88 -3.73 3.90
C LEU A 12 -4.85 -4.78 3.36
N ASP A 13 -5.93 -4.40 2.70
CA ASP A 13 -6.85 -5.34 2.02
C ASP A 13 -6.10 -6.20 0.99
N VAL A 14 -5.23 -5.58 0.18
CA VAL A 14 -4.40 -6.27 -0.82
C VAL A 14 -3.37 -7.19 -0.15
N ILE A 15 -2.63 -6.68 0.83
CA ILE A 15 -1.62 -7.48 1.56
C ILE A 15 -2.28 -8.64 2.31
N ASN A 16 -3.43 -8.41 2.94
CA ASN A 16 -4.23 -9.45 3.59
C ASN A 16 -4.67 -10.52 2.59
N GLY A 17 -5.08 -10.13 1.38
CA GLY A 17 -5.43 -11.07 0.31
C GLY A 17 -4.26 -11.93 -0.17
N ILE A 18 -3.05 -11.36 -0.26
CA ILE A 18 -1.86 -12.06 -0.72
C ILE A 18 -1.26 -12.93 0.39
N LYS A 19 -1.01 -12.34 1.57
CA LYS A 19 -0.38 -13.01 2.71
C LYS A 19 -1.35 -13.87 3.52
N ASN A 20 -2.66 -13.83 3.23
CA ASN A 20 -3.72 -14.36 4.12
C ASN A 20 -3.55 -13.84 5.56
N THR A 21 -3.28 -12.55 5.69
CA THR A 21 -3.12 -11.86 6.97
C THR A 21 -4.40 -11.14 7.38
N GLY A 22 -4.45 -10.69 8.64
CA GLY A 22 -5.60 -9.99 9.22
C GLY A 22 -5.23 -8.59 9.73
N PHE A 23 -4.32 -7.91 9.04
CA PHE A 23 -3.87 -6.58 9.44
C PHE A 23 -4.99 -5.55 9.20
N THR A 24 -5.22 -4.69 10.18
CA THR A 24 -6.19 -3.59 10.06
C THR A 24 -5.48 -2.27 10.35
N PRO A 25 -5.97 -1.13 9.81
CA PRO A 25 -5.37 0.18 10.08
C PRO A 25 -5.45 0.61 11.56
N GLU A 26 -6.02 -0.21 12.43
CA GLU A 26 -6.03 -0.03 13.89
C GLU A 26 -4.96 -0.87 14.60
N ILE A 27 -4.41 -1.90 13.95
CA ILE A 27 -3.42 -2.84 14.51
C ILE A 27 -2.01 -2.52 13.99
N VAL A 28 -1.91 -2.06 12.74
CA VAL A 28 -0.64 -1.73 12.09
C VAL A 28 -0.51 -0.24 11.87
N ASP A 29 0.67 0.27 12.20
CA ASP A 29 1.06 1.66 12.01
C ASP A 29 1.73 1.89 10.66
N LEU A 30 1.73 3.15 10.21
CA LEU A 30 2.43 3.56 8.98
C LEU A 30 3.94 3.33 9.08
N GLU A 31 4.50 3.34 10.28
CA GLU A 31 5.94 3.07 10.48
C GLU A 31 6.28 1.58 10.36
N ALA A 32 5.28 0.70 10.21
CA ALA A 32 5.50 -0.73 10.17
C ALA A 32 6.26 -1.16 8.91
N PHE A 33 7.23 -2.05 9.08
CA PHE A 33 8.05 -2.56 7.98
C PHE A 33 7.33 -3.63 7.18
N LEU A 34 7.21 -3.42 5.86
CA LEU A 34 6.58 -4.37 4.94
C LEU A 34 7.30 -5.72 4.93
N GLY A 35 8.62 -5.73 4.71
CA GLY A 35 9.39 -6.98 4.70
C GLY A 35 9.72 -7.55 6.09
N GLY A 36 9.64 -6.74 7.13
CA GLY A 36 10.02 -7.12 8.50
C GLY A 36 8.84 -7.57 9.34
N GLU A 37 7.89 -6.66 9.56
CA GLU A 37 6.74 -6.89 10.44
C GLU A 37 5.59 -7.56 9.71
N LEU A 38 5.32 -7.16 8.47
CA LEU A 38 4.29 -7.79 7.65
C LEU A 38 4.80 -9.03 6.91
N GLY A 39 6.13 -9.21 6.86
CA GLY A 39 6.77 -10.35 6.18
C GLY A 39 6.48 -10.39 4.67
N VAL A 40 6.27 -9.23 4.04
CA VAL A 40 6.03 -9.10 2.60
C VAL A 40 7.35 -9.24 1.85
N ASP A 41 7.48 -10.28 1.06
CA ASP A 41 8.63 -10.53 0.19
C ASP A 41 8.61 -9.62 -1.05
N SER A 42 9.74 -9.53 -1.75
CA SER A 42 9.86 -8.71 -2.98
C SER A 42 8.87 -9.11 -4.07
N VAL A 43 8.46 -10.38 -4.14
CA VAL A 43 7.46 -10.86 -5.11
C VAL A 43 6.06 -10.38 -4.70
N GLU A 44 5.71 -10.56 -3.44
CA GLU A 44 4.40 -10.17 -2.89
C GLU A 44 4.24 -8.65 -2.87
N MET A 45 5.33 -7.91 -2.69
CA MET A 45 5.36 -6.46 -2.82
C MET A 45 5.03 -6.04 -4.25
N LEU A 46 5.60 -6.70 -5.27
CA LEU A 46 5.28 -6.42 -6.67
C LEU A 46 3.83 -6.76 -7.01
N GLU A 47 3.31 -7.87 -6.51
CA GLU A 47 1.89 -8.23 -6.66
C GLU A 47 0.97 -7.23 -5.96
N SER A 48 1.33 -6.80 -4.75
CA SER A 48 0.58 -5.79 -4.01
C SER A 48 0.54 -4.48 -4.77
N TRP A 49 1.69 -4.02 -5.29
CA TRP A 49 1.76 -2.83 -6.13
C TRP A 49 0.88 -2.95 -7.38
N TYR A 50 0.91 -4.09 -8.05
CA TYR A 50 0.12 -4.31 -9.26
C TYR A 50 -1.39 -4.19 -8.99
N GLU A 51 -1.88 -4.81 -7.91
CA GLU A 51 -3.30 -4.71 -7.53
C GLU A 51 -3.68 -3.30 -7.06
N ILE A 52 -2.80 -2.61 -6.31
CA ILE A 52 -3.01 -1.23 -5.89
C ILE A 52 -3.09 -0.29 -7.10
N GLU A 53 -2.13 -0.39 -8.03
CA GLU A 53 -2.09 0.41 -9.27
C GLU A 53 -3.36 0.22 -10.08
N LYS A 54 -3.86 -1.01 -10.17
CA LYS A 54 -5.09 -1.34 -10.89
C LYS A 54 -6.34 -0.82 -10.18
N ARG A 55 -6.38 -0.87 -8.85
CA ARG A 55 -7.54 -0.47 -8.04
C ARG A 55 -7.68 1.05 -7.93
N LEU A 56 -6.54 1.74 -7.82
CA LEU A 56 -6.48 3.21 -7.73
C LEU A 56 -6.26 3.88 -9.09
N ASN A 57 -6.07 3.07 -10.15
CA ASN A 57 -5.75 3.52 -11.50
C ASN A 57 -4.56 4.49 -11.56
N ILE A 58 -3.52 4.19 -10.76
CA ILE A 58 -2.27 4.95 -10.70
C ILE A 58 -1.14 4.17 -11.36
N LYS A 59 -0.06 4.87 -11.70
CA LYS A 59 1.15 4.26 -12.27
C LYS A 59 2.37 4.74 -11.50
N VAL A 60 3.02 3.83 -10.79
CA VAL A 60 4.22 4.10 -9.99
C VAL A 60 5.42 3.45 -10.67
N ASN A 61 6.53 4.17 -10.73
CA ASN A 61 7.73 3.70 -11.41
C ASN A 61 8.45 2.63 -10.57
N ASP A 62 9.11 1.66 -11.22
CA ASP A 62 9.88 0.62 -10.52
C ASP A 62 10.99 1.18 -9.61
N GLY A 63 11.53 2.36 -9.95
CA GLY A 63 12.51 3.07 -9.13
C GLY A 63 11.93 3.48 -7.77
N ASP A 64 10.73 4.08 -7.79
CA ASP A 64 10.00 4.48 -6.58
C ASP A 64 9.60 3.25 -5.75
N LYS A 65 9.11 2.18 -6.40
CA LYS A 65 8.71 0.93 -5.72
C LYS A 65 9.85 0.31 -4.89
N ARG A 66 11.10 0.41 -5.38
CA ARG A 66 12.28 -0.15 -4.69
C ARG A 66 12.72 0.65 -3.47
N GLY A 67 12.31 1.92 -3.35
CA GLY A 67 12.63 2.77 -2.20
C GLY A 67 11.68 2.57 -1.02
N ILE A 68 10.69 1.68 -1.14
CA ILE A 68 9.58 1.56 -0.20
C ILE A 68 9.86 0.41 0.76
N TYR A 69 10.03 0.75 2.03
CA TYR A 69 10.31 -0.24 3.09
C TYR A 69 9.24 -0.26 4.18
N THR A 70 8.45 0.80 4.29
CA THR A 70 7.40 0.97 5.30
C THR A 70 6.03 1.14 4.65
N LEU A 71 4.96 0.86 5.41
CA LEU A 71 3.60 1.18 4.99
C LEU A 71 3.42 2.67 4.72
N GLY A 72 4.07 3.53 5.49
CA GLY A 72 4.00 4.99 5.38
C GLY A 72 4.63 5.50 4.10
N ASP A 73 5.79 4.97 3.72
CA ASP A 73 6.39 5.26 2.41
C ASP A 73 5.46 4.83 1.27
N LEU A 74 4.84 3.65 1.40
CA LEU A 74 3.91 3.12 0.40
C LEU A 74 2.66 3.99 0.27
N VAL A 75 2.00 4.30 1.39
CA VAL A 75 0.81 5.15 1.45
C VAL A 75 1.12 6.56 0.95
N GLY A 76 2.24 7.15 1.39
CA GLY A 76 2.65 8.49 0.96
C GLY A 76 2.99 8.56 -0.53
N THR A 77 3.62 7.53 -1.08
CA THR A 77 3.90 7.45 -2.52
C THR A 77 2.63 7.32 -3.33
N ILE A 78 1.69 6.49 -2.87
CA ILE A 78 0.37 6.35 -3.50
C ILE A 78 -0.37 7.67 -3.44
N GLU A 79 -0.44 8.32 -2.26
CA GLU A 79 -1.09 9.61 -2.06
C GLU A 79 -0.53 10.69 -2.99
N ALA A 80 0.78 10.74 -3.17
CA ALA A 80 1.44 11.69 -4.08
C ALA A 80 1.08 11.44 -5.57
N HIS A 81 0.71 10.21 -5.94
CA HIS A 81 0.34 9.83 -7.31
C HIS A 81 -1.18 9.69 -7.49
N LEU A 82 -1.95 9.75 -6.41
CA LEU A 82 -3.39 9.60 -6.43
C LEU A 82 -4.03 10.90 -6.96
N PRO A 83 -4.86 10.86 -8.02
CA PRO A 83 -5.66 12.02 -8.35
C PRO A 83 -6.71 12.23 -7.24
N GLU A 84 -6.98 13.48 -6.84
CA GLU A 84 -7.90 13.87 -5.75
C GLU A 84 -9.34 13.29 -5.86
N ASP A 85 -9.68 12.67 -6.99
CA ASP A 85 -10.98 12.11 -7.32
C ASP A 85 -11.03 10.56 -7.30
N ALA A 86 -9.89 9.86 -7.17
CA ALA A 86 -9.81 8.40 -7.32
C ALA A 86 -10.61 7.58 -6.28
N LEU A 87 -10.84 8.14 -5.09
CA LEU A 87 -11.54 7.46 -4.00
C LEU A 87 -13.03 7.86 -3.90
N LYS A 88 -13.54 8.74 -4.77
CA LYS A 88 -14.91 9.30 -4.68
C LYS A 88 -15.97 8.60 -5.54
N SER A 89 -15.66 7.46 -6.15
CA SER A 89 -16.58 6.84 -7.11
C SER A 89 -17.50 5.77 -6.52
#